data_AF-A0AAD4PVY0-F1
#
_entry.id   AF-A0AAD4PVY0-F1
#
_cell.length_a   1.000
_cell.length_b   1.000
_cell.length_c   1.000
_cell.angle_alpha   90.00
_cell.angle_beta   90.00
_cell.angle_gamma   90.00
#
_symmetry.space_group_name_H-M   'P 1'
#
loop_
_entity.id
_entity.type
_entity.pdbx_description
1 polymer ?
#
loop_
_entity_poly.entity_id
_entity_poly.type
_entity_poly.pdbx_seq_one_letter_code
_entity_poly.pdbx_strand_id
1 'polypeptide(L)'
;MKFTLLAPALLGATVLAAPKGHGLAARAAGRSRLSHPRIPASSEAIEGVESPNKTNVDYSSNWSGAVLTAPPSGTTFTSVSAEFTVPTPKPVNGQAGSSSAWVGIDGDTYSNAILQTGIDFSVTASGEASFDAWYEWYPDYAYDFSGISISAGDKISVSVVSKSSSAGTATIENLTNGDKVTKSLTAPDSSSTLGGQNAEWIVEDFEEGSSLVTLDNFGTVTFTGASAGLSDGSSVGTGGADIIDLKQNNKVLTSVTVPSSSEVVVKYV
;
A
#
# COMPACT_ATOMS: atom_id res chain seq x y z
N MET A 1 24.57 55.34 -61.83
CA MET A 1 23.99 53.99 -61.73
C MET A 1 24.34 53.44 -60.35
N LYS A 2 23.41 53.51 -59.40
CA LYS A 2 23.58 53.02 -58.02
C LYS A 2 22.50 51.95 -57.80
N PHE A 3 22.94 50.73 -57.54
CA PHE A 3 22.09 49.58 -57.22
C PHE A 3 21.68 49.67 -55.75
N THR A 4 20.38 49.68 -55.48
CA THR A 4 19.83 49.55 -54.13
C THR A 4 19.32 48.11 -54.00
N LEU A 5 20.03 47.27 -53.22
CA LEU A 5 19.58 45.93 -52.85
C LEU A 5 18.46 46.05 -51.81
N LEU A 6 17.28 45.48 -52.10
CA LEU A 6 16.28 45.12 -51.10
C LEU A 6 16.67 43.75 -50.50
N ALA A 7 16.88 43.70 -49.19
CA ALA A 7 16.96 42.45 -48.43
C ALA A 7 15.59 42.16 -47.80
N PRO A 8 14.99 40.96 -47.97
CA PRO A 8 13.83 40.57 -47.18
C PRO A 8 14.30 40.03 -45.83
N ALA A 9 13.78 40.61 -44.74
CA ALA A 9 13.94 40.06 -43.40
C ALA A 9 13.09 38.79 -43.27
N LEU A 10 13.73 37.62 -43.14
CA LEU A 10 13.08 36.39 -42.67
C LEU A 10 12.84 36.52 -41.16
N LEU A 11 11.58 36.69 -40.76
CA LEU A 11 11.14 36.41 -39.38
C LEU A 11 10.99 34.90 -39.21
N GLY A 12 11.99 34.25 -38.62
CA GLY A 12 11.90 32.87 -38.16
C GLY A 12 11.02 32.81 -36.92
N ALA A 13 9.77 32.36 -37.07
CA ALA A 13 8.93 32.00 -35.95
C ALA A 13 9.43 30.68 -35.36
N THR A 14 10.17 30.74 -34.25
CA THR A 14 10.45 29.57 -33.42
C THR A 14 9.17 29.18 -32.68
N VAL A 15 8.44 28.21 -33.21
CA VAL A 15 7.41 27.52 -32.43
C VAL A 15 8.14 26.62 -31.44
N LEU A 16 8.40 27.13 -30.23
CA LEU A 16 8.71 26.25 -29.11
C LEU A 16 7.45 25.45 -28.82
N ALA A 17 7.47 24.17 -29.21
CA ALA A 17 6.53 23.19 -28.70
C ALA A 17 6.74 23.08 -27.19
N ALA A 18 5.86 23.70 -26.41
CA ALA A 18 5.79 23.48 -24.98
C ALA A 18 5.45 22.00 -24.73
N PRO A 19 6.19 21.27 -23.88
CA PRO A 19 5.78 19.94 -23.49
C PRO A 19 4.44 20.07 -22.75
N LYS A 20 3.41 19.41 -23.26
CA LYS A 20 2.17 19.15 -22.51
C LYS A 20 2.49 18.11 -21.42
N GLY A 21 3.22 18.54 -20.40
CA GLY A 21 3.30 17.84 -19.12
C GLY A 21 1.95 17.99 -18.43
N HIS A 22 1.01 17.09 -18.76
CA HIS A 22 -0.27 17.01 -18.09
C HIS A 22 -0.05 16.72 -16.60
N GLY A 23 -0.22 17.74 -15.76
CA GLY A 23 -1.15 17.82 -14.62
C GLY A 23 -1.27 16.68 -13.60
N LEU A 24 -0.50 15.59 -13.68
CA LEU A 24 -0.58 14.42 -12.80
C LEU A 24 0.67 14.33 -11.91
N ALA A 25 1.87 14.55 -12.46
CA ALA A 25 3.10 14.63 -11.67
C ALA A 25 3.09 15.79 -10.64
N ALA A 26 2.35 16.86 -10.93
CA ALA A 26 2.15 17.98 -10.00
C ALA A 26 1.05 17.71 -8.95
N ARG A 27 0.23 16.67 -9.12
CA ARG A 27 -0.76 16.22 -8.12
C ARG A 27 -0.21 15.17 -7.16
N ALA A 28 0.90 14.52 -7.50
CA ALA A 28 1.64 13.64 -6.59
C ALA A 28 2.35 14.40 -5.46
N ALA A 29 2.70 15.68 -5.65
CA ALA A 29 3.45 16.46 -4.66
C ALA A 29 2.62 17.09 -3.52
N GLY A 30 1.40 16.58 -3.24
CA GLY A 30 0.51 17.24 -2.27
C GLY A 30 -0.67 16.43 -1.77
N ARG A 31 -0.63 15.09 -1.83
CA ARG A 31 -1.60 14.27 -1.08
C ARG A 31 -1.13 14.16 0.35
N SER A 32 -1.94 14.62 1.30
CA SER A 32 -1.81 14.26 2.71
C SER A 32 -2.35 12.84 2.90
N ARG A 33 -1.67 11.87 2.26
CA ARG A 33 -1.93 10.44 2.40
C ARG A 33 -1.26 9.98 3.69
N LEU A 34 -2.04 9.38 4.57
CA LEU A 34 -1.56 8.85 5.83
C LEU A 34 -2.22 7.47 6.03
N SER A 35 -1.40 6.46 6.29
CA SER A 35 -1.92 5.20 6.81
C SER A 35 -2.45 5.40 8.23
N HIS A 36 -3.26 4.47 8.70
CA HIS A 36 -3.61 4.44 10.12
C HIS A 36 -3.38 3.06 10.70
N PRO A 37 -3.03 2.96 12.00
CA PRO A 37 -3.21 1.73 12.76
C PRO A 37 -4.60 1.14 12.50
N ARG A 38 -4.72 -0.18 12.64
CA ARG A 38 -5.99 -0.88 12.45
C ARG A 38 -7.09 -0.21 13.28
N ILE A 39 -8.18 0.18 12.61
CA ILE A 39 -9.38 0.71 13.25
C ILE A 39 -10.40 -0.44 13.34
N PRO A 40 -10.74 -0.96 14.53
CA PRO A 40 -11.75 -2.01 14.67
C PRO A 40 -13.12 -1.52 14.18
N ALA A 41 -13.83 -2.35 13.42
CA ALA A 41 -15.21 -2.03 13.04
C ALA A 41 -16.14 -2.11 14.25
N SER A 42 -17.12 -1.21 14.37
CA SER A 42 -18.09 -1.23 15.46
C SER A 42 -18.88 -2.55 15.50
N SER A 43 -19.02 -3.11 16.69
CA SER A 43 -19.72 -4.37 16.96
C SER A 43 -21.23 -4.14 17.08
N GLU A 44 -21.92 -3.90 15.96
CA GLU A 44 -23.33 -4.26 15.90
C GLU A 44 -23.43 -5.76 15.58
N ALA A 45 -23.80 -6.53 16.61
CA ALA A 45 -23.93 -7.98 16.54
C ALA A 45 -24.93 -8.37 15.44
N ILE A 46 -24.49 -9.16 14.47
CA ILE A 46 -25.40 -9.90 13.58
C ILE A 46 -25.09 -11.38 13.75
N GLU A 47 -26.08 -12.09 14.28
CA GLU A 47 -26.11 -13.54 14.39
C GLU A 47 -25.94 -14.19 13.00
N GLY A 48 -25.07 -15.20 12.95
CA GLY A 48 -25.23 -16.33 12.03
C GLY A 48 -24.59 -16.19 10.65
N VAL A 49 -23.33 -16.63 10.54
CA VAL A 49 -22.93 -17.65 9.55
C VAL A 49 -21.82 -18.49 10.19
N GLU A 50 -22.20 -19.52 10.96
CA GLU A 50 -21.25 -20.55 11.37
C GLU A 50 -20.92 -21.42 10.16
N SER A 51 -19.69 -21.27 9.68
CA SER A 51 -19.08 -22.22 8.76
C SER A 51 -18.00 -22.96 9.56
N PRO A 52 -17.97 -24.31 9.54
CA PRO A 52 -17.31 -25.12 10.58
C PRO A 52 -15.77 -25.15 10.47
N ASN A 53 -15.16 -24.16 9.82
CA ASN A 53 -13.72 -24.12 9.58
C ASN A 53 -13.11 -22.70 9.58
N LYS A 54 -13.80 -21.71 10.17
CA LYS A 54 -13.28 -20.34 10.25
C LYS A 54 -12.46 -20.14 11.52
N THR A 55 -11.18 -19.83 11.36
CA THR A 55 -10.47 -18.91 12.27
C THR A 55 -11.37 -17.70 12.50
N ASN A 56 -11.54 -17.24 13.74
CA ASN A 56 -12.41 -16.10 14.04
C ASN A 56 -11.99 -14.91 13.16
N VAL A 57 -12.89 -14.45 12.28
CA VAL A 57 -12.62 -13.33 11.40
C VAL A 57 -12.87 -12.05 12.18
N ASP A 58 -11.84 -11.23 12.26
CA ASP A 58 -11.88 -9.90 12.83
C ASP A 58 -12.36 -8.89 11.77
N TYR A 59 -12.93 -7.78 12.23
CA TYR A 59 -13.41 -6.72 11.34
C TYR A 59 -12.68 -5.40 11.60
N SER A 60 -12.32 -4.71 10.53
CA SER A 60 -11.74 -3.36 10.57
C SER A 60 -12.45 -2.45 9.58
N SER A 61 -12.53 -1.14 9.88
CA SER A 61 -13.07 -0.18 8.93
C SER A 61 -12.09 0.22 7.84
N ASN A 62 -10.78 0.07 8.06
CA ASN A 62 -9.73 0.46 7.11
C ASN A 62 -8.88 -0.72 6.61
N TRP A 63 -8.63 -1.75 7.41
CA TRP A 63 -7.74 -2.86 7.02
C TRP A 63 -8.49 -4.10 6.54
N SER A 64 -7.86 -4.82 5.61
CA SER A 64 -8.18 -6.20 5.28
C SER A 64 -6.93 -6.99 4.99
N GLY A 65 -6.75 -8.15 5.60
CA GLY A 65 -5.57 -8.98 5.36
C GLY A 65 -5.29 -9.94 6.50
N ALA A 66 -4.02 -10.28 6.66
CA ALA A 66 -3.57 -11.16 7.73
C ALA A 66 -2.52 -10.45 8.60
N VAL A 67 -2.63 -10.62 9.91
CA VAL A 67 -1.72 -10.03 10.90
C VAL A 67 -1.22 -11.11 11.85
N LEU A 68 0.09 -11.23 12.01
CA LEU A 68 0.67 -11.92 13.15
C LEU A 68 0.68 -10.95 14.33
N THR A 69 -0.14 -11.21 15.35
CA THR A 69 -0.36 -10.25 16.45
C THR A 69 0.73 -10.29 17.53
N ALA A 70 1.58 -11.32 17.51
CA ALA A 70 2.77 -11.41 18.34
C ALA A 70 3.85 -12.27 17.67
N PRO A 71 5.15 -11.94 17.87
CA PRO A 71 6.24 -12.81 17.46
C PRO A 71 6.33 -14.04 18.39
N PRO A 72 6.99 -15.12 17.94
CA PRO A 72 7.35 -16.23 18.83
C PRO A 72 8.08 -15.74 20.09
N SER A 73 7.83 -16.42 21.22
CA SER A 73 8.37 -16.01 22.52
C SER A 73 9.89 -15.81 22.49
N GLY A 74 10.35 -14.65 22.97
CA GLY A 74 11.77 -14.28 22.99
C GLY A 74 12.30 -13.68 21.69
N THR A 75 11.47 -13.48 20.68
CA THR A 75 11.83 -12.84 19.40
C THR A 75 11.00 -11.58 19.15
N THR A 76 11.37 -10.83 18.11
CA THR A 76 10.63 -9.69 17.56
C THR A 76 10.61 -9.82 16.04
N PHE A 77 9.59 -9.28 15.38
CA PHE A 77 9.60 -9.15 13.92
C PHE A 77 10.63 -8.10 13.49
N THR A 78 11.43 -8.45 12.49
CA THR A 78 12.53 -7.61 11.97
C THR A 78 12.42 -7.36 10.48
N SER A 79 11.62 -8.15 9.75
CA SER A 79 11.29 -7.88 8.36
C SER A 79 9.94 -8.47 8.01
N VAL A 80 9.27 -7.89 7.02
CA VAL A 80 8.08 -8.47 6.40
C VAL A 80 8.17 -8.26 4.90
N SER A 81 7.82 -9.29 4.15
CA SER A 81 7.87 -9.27 2.69
C SER A 81 6.76 -10.10 2.06
N ALA A 82 6.39 -9.74 0.83
CA ALA A 82 5.59 -10.57 -0.06
C ALA A 82 5.75 -10.12 -1.51
N GLU A 83 5.23 -10.95 -2.41
CA GLU A 83 5.01 -10.59 -3.81
C GLU A 83 3.52 -10.59 -4.12
N PHE A 84 3.06 -9.68 -4.97
CA PHE A 84 1.71 -9.69 -5.51
C PHE A 84 1.67 -9.16 -6.94
N THR A 85 0.61 -9.50 -7.67
CA THR A 85 0.32 -8.90 -8.98
C THR A 85 -0.55 -7.66 -8.78
N VAL A 86 -0.16 -6.53 -9.37
CA VAL A 86 -0.90 -5.26 -9.28
C VAL A 86 -2.30 -5.46 -9.85
N PRO A 87 -3.38 -5.20 -9.07
CA PRO A 87 -4.73 -5.38 -9.54
C PRO A 87 -5.11 -4.36 -10.62
N THR A 88 -6.23 -4.60 -11.30
CA THR A 88 -6.89 -3.58 -12.12
C THR A 88 -8.08 -3.03 -11.34
N PRO A 89 -7.97 -1.85 -10.70
CA PRO A 89 -9.06 -1.27 -9.91
C PRO A 89 -10.25 -0.91 -10.80
N LYS A 90 -11.47 -0.97 -10.24
CA LYS A 90 -12.71 -0.62 -10.94
C LYS A 90 -13.57 0.32 -10.10
N PRO A 91 -14.20 1.33 -10.73
CA PRO A 91 -15.08 2.24 -10.01
C PRO A 91 -16.32 1.50 -9.50
N VAL A 92 -16.76 1.84 -8.30
CA VAL A 92 -17.97 1.27 -7.68
C VAL A 92 -19.10 2.27 -7.87
N ASN A 93 -20.21 1.84 -8.46
CA ASN A 93 -21.37 2.70 -8.74
C ASN A 93 -21.02 3.99 -9.51
N GLY A 94 -20.04 3.91 -10.42
CA GLY A 94 -19.57 5.04 -11.21
C GLY A 94 -18.82 6.12 -10.41
N GLN A 95 -18.38 5.82 -9.19
CA GLN A 95 -17.54 6.71 -8.38
C GLN A 95 -16.08 6.36 -8.54
N ALA A 96 -15.24 7.40 -8.53
CA ALA A 96 -13.80 7.21 -8.38
C ALA A 96 -13.49 6.58 -7.01
N GLY A 97 -12.41 5.83 -6.92
CA GLY A 97 -12.01 5.19 -5.67
C GLY A 97 -10.55 4.79 -5.67
N SER A 98 -10.08 4.40 -4.49
CA SER A 98 -8.70 4.02 -4.24
C SER A 98 -8.62 2.97 -3.13
N SER A 99 -7.55 2.20 -3.17
CA SER A 99 -7.09 1.36 -2.07
C SER A 99 -5.61 1.07 -2.23
N SER A 100 -5.00 0.44 -1.24
CA SER A 100 -3.57 0.13 -1.25
C SER A 100 -3.31 -1.32 -0.91
N ALA A 101 -2.21 -1.89 -1.37
CA ALA A 101 -1.71 -3.19 -0.94
C ALA A 101 -0.27 -3.04 -0.44
N TRP A 102 -0.01 -3.50 0.79
CA TRP A 102 1.26 -3.24 1.47
C TRP A 102 1.64 -4.35 2.47
N VAL A 103 2.90 -4.29 2.89
CA VAL A 103 3.44 -5.08 4.00
C VAL A 103 4.03 -4.16 5.06
N GLY A 104 3.95 -4.57 6.31
CA GLY A 104 4.37 -3.73 7.43
C GLY A 104 4.83 -4.49 8.66
N ILE A 105 5.44 -3.73 9.57
CA ILE A 105 5.69 -4.11 10.95
C ILE A 105 4.95 -3.12 11.85
N ASP A 106 4.25 -3.65 12.86
CA ASP A 106 3.44 -2.92 13.86
C ASP A 106 2.16 -2.26 13.30
N GLY A 107 1.38 -1.57 14.13
CA GLY A 107 0.15 -0.89 13.72
C GLY A 107 -1.16 -1.60 14.07
N ASP A 108 -1.12 -2.85 14.54
CA ASP A 108 -2.30 -3.52 15.10
C ASP A 108 -2.29 -3.44 16.63
N THR A 109 -1.79 -4.47 17.31
CA THR A 109 -1.70 -4.48 18.79
C THR A 109 -0.66 -3.49 19.34
N TYR A 110 0.29 -3.06 18.51
CA TYR A 110 1.28 -2.04 18.82
C TYR A 110 1.09 -0.83 17.91
N SER A 111 0.36 0.19 18.37
CA SER A 111 -0.12 1.29 17.52
C SER A 111 0.78 2.52 17.47
N ASN A 112 1.95 2.51 18.14
CA ASN A 112 2.79 3.70 18.25
C ASN A 112 3.52 4.04 16.94
N ALA A 113 3.76 3.04 16.09
CA ALA A 113 4.52 3.18 14.86
C ALA A 113 4.10 2.11 13.86
N ILE A 114 4.34 2.37 12.57
CA ILE A 114 4.22 1.38 11.50
C ILE A 114 5.34 1.64 10.51
N LEU A 115 6.17 0.63 10.23
CA LEU A 115 7.13 0.69 9.12
C LEU A 115 6.57 -0.14 7.97
N GLN A 116 6.28 0.50 6.84
CA GLN A 116 5.49 -0.14 5.78
C GLN A 116 5.80 0.44 4.39
N THR A 117 5.47 -0.36 3.38
CA THR A 117 5.62 0.03 1.97
C THR A 117 4.66 -0.77 1.10
N GLY A 118 4.18 -0.14 0.03
CA GLY A 118 3.22 -0.76 -0.86
C GLY A 118 2.91 0.03 -2.10
N ILE A 119 1.83 -0.37 -2.76
CA ILE A 119 1.31 0.25 -3.97
C ILE A 119 -0.12 0.71 -3.70
N ASP A 120 -0.40 1.97 -3.97
CA ASP A 120 -1.75 2.47 -4.12
C ASP A 120 -2.26 2.19 -5.53
N PHE A 121 -3.52 1.80 -5.64
CA PHE A 121 -4.25 1.69 -6.89
C PHE A 121 -5.47 2.60 -6.81
N SER A 122 -5.61 3.47 -7.78
CA SER A 122 -6.71 4.41 -7.89
C SER A 122 -7.41 4.25 -9.23
N VAL A 123 -8.70 4.56 -9.27
CA VAL A 123 -9.50 4.52 -10.49
C VAL A 123 -10.44 5.72 -10.56
N THR A 124 -10.52 6.34 -11.72
CA THR A 124 -11.48 7.42 -11.97
C THR A 124 -12.89 6.87 -12.18
N ALA A 125 -13.90 7.73 -12.09
CA ALA A 125 -15.29 7.37 -12.43
C ALA A 125 -15.45 6.79 -13.86
N SER A 126 -14.57 7.18 -14.79
CA SER A 126 -14.54 6.67 -16.16
C SER A 126 -13.75 5.37 -16.33
N GLY A 127 -13.13 4.84 -15.25
CA GLY A 127 -12.39 3.58 -15.28
C GLY A 127 -10.91 3.70 -15.64
N GLU A 128 -10.34 4.91 -15.66
CA GLU A 128 -8.90 5.10 -15.85
C GLU A 128 -8.16 4.81 -14.54
N ALA A 129 -7.20 3.88 -14.58
CA ALA A 129 -6.43 3.46 -13.41
C ALA A 129 -5.09 4.21 -13.30
N SER A 130 -4.65 4.48 -12.07
CA SER A 130 -3.32 5.00 -11.74
C SER A 130 -2.73 4.27 -10.55
N PHE A 131 -1.39 4.23 -10.47
CA PHE A 131 -0.66 3.45 -9.46
C PHE A 131 0.50 4.26 -8.91
N ASP A 132 0.63 4.30 -7.59
CA ASP A 132 1.69 5.05 -6.90
C ASP A 132 2.37 4.12 -5.89
N ALA A 133 3.70 4.01 -5.96
CA ALA A 133 4.50 3.24 -5.03
C ALA A 133 4.97 4.14 -3.87
N TRP A 134 4.87 3.68 -2.63
CA TRP A 134 5.10 4.54 -1.47
C TRP A 134 5.81 3.83 -0.32
N TYR A 135 6.36 4.62 0.60
CA TYR A 135 6.95 4.18 1.86
C TYR A 135 6.48 5.08 3.00
N GLU A 136 6.46 4.54 4.22
CA GLU A 136 6.01 5.28 5.41
C GLU A 136 6.65 4.76 6.69
N TRP A 137 6.88 5.70 7.61
CA TRP A 137 7.09 5.42 9.03
C TRP A 137 6.02 6.19 9.82
N TYR A 138 4.87 5.57 10.06
CA TYR A 138 3.78 6.17 10.81
C TYR A 138 4.28 6.58 12.22
N PRO A 139 3.91 7.76 12.76
CA PRO A 139 2.85 8.69 12.32
C PRO A 139 3.28 9.78 11.34
N ASP A 140 4.48 9.70 10.75
CA ASP A 140 4.82 10.60 9.64
C ASP A 140 4.01 10.24 8.38
N TYR A 141 3.88 11.19 7.46
CA TYR A 141 3.16 10.97 6.22
C TYR A 141 3.79 9.86 5.37
N ALA A 142 2.96 9.29 4.49
CA ALA A 142 3.46 8.47 3.40
C ALA A 142 4.11 9.35 2.32
N TYR A 143 5.17 8.82 1.71
CA TYR A 143 5.85 9.49 0.62
C TYR A 143 5.98 8.55 -0.59
N ASP A 144 5.81 9.12 -1.77
CA ASP A 144 5.94 8.37 -3.01
C ASP A 144 7.40 8.10 -3.36
N PHE A 145 7.66 6.91 -3.87
CA PHE A 145 8.88 6.60 -4.58
C PHE A 145 8.89 7.27 -5.96
N SER A 146 10.08 7.67 -6.38
CA SER A 146 10.35 8.04 -7.78
C SER A 146 11.30 7.02 -8.39
N GLY A 147 11.30 6.91 -9.72
CA GLY A 147 12.18 5.98 -10.44
C GLY A 147 11.68 4.53 -10.45
N ILE A 148 10.39 4.31 -10.20
CA ILE A 148 9.72 3.03 -10.42
C ILE A 148 8.45 3.26 -11.24
N SER A 149 8.26 2.47 -12.29
CA SER A 149 7.05 2.46 -13.08
C SER A 149 6.18 1.27 -12.68
N ILE A 150 4.89 1.51 -12.43
CA ILE A 150 3.93 0.49 -12.03
C ILE A 150 2.75 0.47 -13.01
N SER A 151 2.33 -0.72 -13.42
CA SER A 151 1.16 -0.95 -14.26
C SER A 151 0.33 -2.12 -13.74
N ALA A 152 -0.95 -2.14 -14.08
CA ALA A 152 -1.82 -3.28 -13.82
C ALA A 152 -1.22 -4.56 -14.43
N GLY A 153 -1.21 -5.66 -13.65
CA GLY A 153 -0.64 -6.93 -14.06
C GLY A 153 0.87 -7.07 -13.81
N ASP A 154 1.57 -6.00 -13.40
CA ASP A 154 2.97 -6.13 -12.98
C ASP A 154 3.09 -7.01 -11.73
N LYS A 155 4.20 -7.73 -11.62
CA LYS A 155 4.55 -8.51 -10.43
C LYS A 155 5.46 -7.68 -9.56
N ILE A 156 5.01 -7.36 -8.35
CA ILE A 156 5.73 -6.50 -7.41
C ILE A 156 6.21 -7.34 -6.24
N SER A 157 7.47 -7.15 -5.85
CA SER A 157 8.00 -7.58 -4.55
C SER A 157 8.08 -6.37 -3.63
N VAL A 158 7.51 -6.49 -2.44
CA VAL A 158 7.53 -5.46 -1.39
C VAL A 158 8.20 -6.01 -0.15
N SER A 159 9.02 -5.20 0.51
CA SER A 159 9.64 -5.58 1.77
C SER A 159 9.97 -4.40 2.67
N VAL A 160 9.83 -4.61 3.96
CA VAL A 160 10.38 -3.75 5.01
C VAL A 160 11.36 -4.51 5.87
N VAL A 161 12.38 -3.81 6.38
CA VAL A 161 13.37 -4.34 7.31
C VAL A 161 13.62 -3.33 8.42
N SER A 162 13.35 -3.71 9.66
CA SER A 162 13.73 -3.01 10.87
C SER A 162 15.20 -3.30 11.21
N LYS A 163 16.03 -2.26 11.20
CA LYS A 163 17.46 -2.33 11.59
C LYS A 163 17.65 -2.06 13.08
N SER A 164 16.74 -1.27 13.66
CA SER A 164 16.56 -1.02 15.09
C SER A 164 15.11 -0.55 15.30
N SER A 165 14.69 -0.39 16.55
CA SER A 165 13.35 0.17 16.85
C SER A 165 13.11 1.57 16.26
N SER A 166 14.15 2.29 15.84
CA SER A 166 14.05 3.65 15.30
C SER A 166 14.63 3.83 13.89
N ALA A 167 15.07 2.76 13.23
CA ALA A 167 15.62 2.83 11.88
C ALA A 167 15.31 1.57 11.07
N GLY A 168 15.05 1.75 9.78
CA GLY A 168 14.66 0.65 8.90
C GLY A 168 14.78 1.01 7.43
N THR A 169 14.34 0.09 6.58
CA THR A 169 14.28 0.29 5.13
C THR A 169 12.98 -0.24 4.55
N ALA A 170 12.47 0.47 3.56
CA ALA A 170 11.39 0.04 2.67
C ALA A 170 11.96 -0.20 1.28
N THR A 171 11.59 -1.31 0.64
CA THR A 171 12.03 -1.65 -0.72
C THR A 171 10.86 -2.17 -1.55
N ILE A 172 10.75 -1.66 -2.76
CA ILE A 172 9.82 -2.15 -3.78
C ILE A 172 10.63 -2.49 -5.03
N GLU A 173 10.40 -3.68 -5.58
CA GLU A 173 10.97 -4.13 -6.84
C GLU A 173 9.83 -4.56 -7.77
N ASN A 174 9.76 -3.94 -8.95
CA ASN A 174 8.89 -4.39 -10.00
C ASN A 174 9.61 -5.49 -10.79
N LEU A 175 9.25 -6.74 -10.51
CA LEU A 175 9.85 -7.93 -11.10
C LEU A 175 9.53 -8.08 -12.60
N THR A 176 8.51 -7.36 -13.10
CA THR A 176 8.12 -7.40 -14.52
C THR A 176 9.06 -6.55 -15.39
N ASN A 177 9.48 -5.37 -14.90
CA ASN A 177 10.31 -4.44 -15.68
C ASN A 177 11.74 -4.26 -15.12
N GLY A 178 12.02 -4.75 -13.91
CA GLY A 178 13.33 -4.69 -13.25
C GLY A 178 13.60 -3.40 -12.47
N ASP A 179 12.65 -2.47 -12.39
CA ASP A 179 12.78 -1.26 -11.58
C ASP A 179 12.84 -1.63 -10.09
N LYS A 180 13.73 -0.97 -9.35
CA LYS A 180 13.90 -1.20 -7.91
C LYS A 180 14.18 0.10 -7.18
N VAL A 181 13.44 0.33 -6.12
CA VAL A 181 13.57 1.50 -5.25
C VAL A 181 13.69 1.07 -3.80
N THR A 182 14.59 1.74 -3.07
CA THR A 182 14.80 1.51 -1.64
C THR A 182 14.91 2.85 -0.93
N LYS A 183 14.27 2.95 0.23
CA LYS A 183 14.40 4.09 1.14
C LYS A 183 14.92 3.62 2.49
N SER A 184 15.83 4.38 3.10
CA SER A 184 16.13 4.28 4.53
C SER A 184 15.26 5.27 5.29
N LEU A 185 14.61 4.79 6.34
CA LEU A 185 13.68 5.55 7.17
C LEU A 185 14.16 5.56 8.63
N THR A 186 13.74 6.58 9.35
CA THR A 186 13.96 6.73 10.79
C THR A 186 12.65 7.10 11.45
N ALA A 187 12.45 6.67 12.70
CA ALA A 187 11.32 7.10 13.50
C ALA A 187 11.26 8.64 13.57
N PRO A 188 10.07 9.24 13.40
CA PRO A 188 9.93 10.71 13.41
C PRO A 188 10.22 11.31 14.79
N ASP A 189 9.99 10.55 15.87
CA ASP A 189 10.31 10.94 17.24
C ASP A 189 10.54 9.70 18.13
N SER A 190 10.91 9.92 19.39
CA SER A 190 11.21 8.84 20.35
C SER A 190 9.98 8.07 20.85
N SER A 191 8.76 8.58 20.66
CA SER A 191 7.52 7.85 20.97
C SER A 191 7.10 6.92 19.83
N SER A 192 7.52 7.23 18.61
CA SER A 192 7.12 6.55 17.37
C SER A 192 8.11 5.47 16.95
N THR A 193 8.61 4.69 17.92
CA THR A 193 9.55 3.58 17.67
C THR A 193 8.81 2.26 17.55
N LEU A 194 9.29 1.38 16.66
CA LEU A 194 8.76 0.03 16.46
C LEU A 194 8.92 -0.82 17.72
N GLY A 195 7.88 -1.59 18.02
CA GLY A 195 7.91 -2.68 18.99
C GLY A 195 8.34 -4.00 18.37
N GLY A 196 8.15 -4.19 17.05
CA GLY A 196 8.39 -5.47 16.38
C GLY A 196 7.42 -6.55 16.86
N GLN A 197 6.20 -6.14 17.17
CA GLN A 197 5.13 -6.96 17.74
C GLN A 197 4.18 -7.49 16.67
N ASN A 198 3.95 -6.73 15.59
CA ASN A 198 3.10 -7.15 14.49
C ASN A 198 3.87 -7.32 13.19
N ALA A 199 3.38 -8.24 12.36
CA ALA A 199 3.81 -8.42 10.98
C ALA A 199 2.59 -8.70 10.11
N GLU A 200 2.43 -7.95 9.02
CA GLU A 200 1.17 -7.94 8.30
C GLU A 200 1.27 -7.77 6.77
N TRP A 201 0.23 -8.27 6.09
CA TRP A 201 0.00 -8.20 4.65
C TRP A 201 -1.42 -7.71 4.41
N ILE A 202 -1.56 -6.45 4.02
CA ILE A 202 -2.82 -5.70 4.12
C ILE A 202 -3.22 -5.11 2.76
N VAL A 203 -4.51 -5.17 2.46
CA VAL A 203 -5.20 -4.24 1.56
C VAL A 203 -5.98 -3.24 2.41
N GLU A 204 -5.78 -1.95 2.17
CA GLU A 204 -6.31 -0.89 3.03
C GLU A 204 -7.16 0.13 2.25
N ASP A 205 -8.27 0.52 2.88
CA ASP A 205 -8.96 1.78 2.61
C ASP A 205 -8.27 2.87 3.45
N PHE A 206 -7.31 3.57 2.87
CA PHE A 206 -6.42 4.48 3.60
C PHE A 206 -7.06 5.86 3.79
N GLU A 207 -6.47 6.71 4.64
CA GLU A 207 -6.94 8.08 4.80
C GLU A 207 -6.25 9.04 3.84
N GLU A 208 -7.06 9.89 3.19
CA GLU A 208 -6.59 11.06 2.46
C GLU A 208 -7.31 12.30 3.02
N GLY A 209 -6.54 13.23 3.58
CA GLY A 209 -7.09 14.39 4.27
C GLY A 209 -7.63 14.06 5.66
N SER A 210 -8.95 13.88 5.80
CA SER A 210 -9.62 13.66 7.10
C SER A 210 -10.67 12.55 7.06
N SER A 211 -10.63 11.70 6.05
CA SER A 211 -11.56 10.59 5.86
C SER A 211 -10.87 9.46 5.12
N LEU A 212 -11.35 8.24 5.33
CA LEU A 212 -11.05 7.12 4.44
C LEU A 212 -11.42 7.49 3.00
N VAL A 213 -10.65 6.98 2.05
CA VAL A 213 -10.95 7.14 0.64
C VAL A 213 -12.25 6.40 0.29
N THR A 214 -12.75 6.61 -0.93
CA THR A 214 -13.82 5.75 -1.42
C THR A 214 -13.19 4.44 -1.87
N LEU A 215 -13.49 3.34 -1.19
CA LEU A 215 -12.97 2.01 -1.57
C LEU A 215 -13.42 1.63 -3.00
N ASP A 216 -12.45 1.37 -3.87
CA ASP A 216 -12.67 0.84 -5.20
C ASP A 216 -12.84 -0.68 -5.20
N ASN A 217 -13.25 -1.25 -6.34
CA ASN A 217 -13.23 -2.69 -6.53
C ASN A 217 -11.88 -3.10 -7.16
N PHE A 218 -10.93 -3.44 -6.29
CA PHE A 218 -9.61 -3.96 -6.66
C PHE A 218 -9.64 -5.43 -7.12
N GLY A 219 -10.80 -6.09 -7.08
CA GLY A 219 -10.96 -7.49 -7.44
C GLY A 219 -10.33 -8.42 -6.40
N THR A 220 -9.07 -8.81 -6.60
CA THR A 220 -8.35 -9.72 -5.70
C THR A 220 -6.87 -9.38 -5.68
N VAL A 221 -6.33 -9.24 -4.48
CA VAL A 221 -4.89 -9.19 -4.21
C VAL A 221 -4.49 -10.51 -3.58
N THR A 222 -3.44 -11.12 -4.09
CA THR A 222 -2.85 -12.33 -3.49
C THR A 222 -1.40 -12.06 -3.18
N PHE A 223 -1.11 -11.94 -1.89
CA PHE A 223 0.26 -11.94 -1.38
C PHE A 223 0.77 -13.37 -1.43
N THR A 224 1.90 -13.57 -2.08
CA THR A 224 2.61 -14.86 -2.22
C THR A 224 4.03 -14.70 -1.69
N GLY A 225 4.65 -15.80 -1.28
CA GLY A 225 5.96 -15.74 -0.63
C GLY A 225 5.95 -14.87 0.65
N ALA A 226 4.78 -14.78 1.29
CA ALA A 226 4.59 -13.99 2.50
C ALA A 226 5.47 -14.55 3.63
N SER A 227 6.36 -13.72 4.15
CA SER A 227 7.35 -14.10 5.17
C SER A 227 7.62 -12.94 6.12
N ALA A 228 7.75 -13.25 7.40
CA ALA A 228 8.16 -12.34 8.46
C ALA A 228 9.47 -12.84 9.10
N GLY A 229 10.53 -12.03 9.04
CA GLY A 229 11.81 -12.33 9.68
C GLY A 229 11.79 -12.05 11.18
N LEU A 230 12.57 -12.81 11.93
CA LEU A 230 12.69 -12.73 13.38
C LEU A 230 14.07 -12.24 13.80
N SER A 231 14.16 -11.70 15.00
CA SER A 231 15.43 -11.19 15.57
C SER A 231 16.49 -12.26 15.85
N ASP A 232 16.11 -13.55 15.85
CA ASP A 232 17.04 -14.68 15.93
C ASP A 232 17.59 -15.12 14.56
N GLY A 233 17.18 -14.44 13.47
CA GLY A 233 17.58 -14.72 12.10
C GLY A 233 16.74 -15.78 11.38
N SER A 234 15.76 -16.38 12.05
CA SER A 234 14.77 -17.26 11.41
C SER A 234 13.62 -16.45 10.78
N SER A 235 12.67 -17.14 10.15
CA SER A 235 11.45 -16.52 9.66
C SER A 235 10.23 -17.42 9.86
N VAL A 236 9.07 -16.79 9.92
CA VAL A 236 7.76 -17.43 9.92
C VAL A 236 6.95 -16.95 8.71
N GLY A 237 5.97 -17.76 8.32
CA GLY A 237 5.02 -17.38 7.28
C GLY A 237 3.70 -16.87 7.89
N THR A 238 2.60 -17.03 7.16
CA THR A 238 1.26 -16.55 7.52
C THR A 238 0.47 -17.50 8.43
N GLY A 239 1.07 -18.62 8.84
CA GLY A 239 0.42 -19.62 9.68
C GLY A 239 0.08 -19.06 11.06
N GLY A 240 -1.19 -19.13 11.46
CA GLY A 240 -1.66 -18.62 12.75
C GLY A 240 -1.90 -17.10 12.79
N ALA A 241 -1.84 -16.41 11.65
CA ALA A 241 -2.22 -15.01 11.55
C ALA A 241 -3.73 -14.84 11.77
N ASP A 242 -4.10 -13.75 12.44
CA ASP A 242 -5.48 -13.29 12.55
C ASP A 242 -5.93 -12.75 11.20
N ILE A 243 -7.15 -13.08 10.80
CA ILE A 243 -7.73 -12.69 9.51
C ILE A 243 -8.66 -11.50 9.72
N ILE A 244 -8.45 -10.44 8.95
CA ILE A 244 -9.23 -9.20 9.03
C ILE A 244 -9.99 -8.96 7.72
N ASP A 245 -11.31 -8.90 7.80
CA ASP A 245 -12.17 -8.41 6.72
C ASP A 245 -12.49 -6.92 6.93
N LEU A 246 -12.53 -6.16 5.83
CA LEU A 246 -12.95 -4.77 5.84
C LEU A 246 -14.47 -4.72 5.95
N LYS A 247 -14.97 -4.00 6.95
CA LYS A 247 -16.40 -3.80 7.21
C LYS A 247 -16.68 -2.33 7.51
N GLN A 248 -17.54 -1.74 6.69
CA GLN A 248 -18.00 -0.36 6.84
C GLN A 248 -19.53 -0.31 6.74
N ASN A 249 -20.18 0.52 7.57
CA ASN A 249 -21.64 0.67 7.55
C ASN A 249 -22.39 -0.69 7.64
N ASN A 250 -21.91 -1.58 8.51
CA ASN A 250 -22.39 -2.96 8.66
C ASN A 250 -22.32 -3.86 7.41
N LYS A 251 -21.68 -3.40 6.33
CA LYS A 251 -21.42 -4.19 5.13
C LYS A 251 -19.98 -4.69 5.17
N VAL A 252 -19.81 -6.01 5.05
CA VAL A 252 -18.50 -6.62 4.76
C VAL A 252 -18.16 -6.33 3.31
N LEU A 253 -16.98 -5.77 3.08
CA LEU A 253 -16.49 -5.28 1.77
C LEU A 253 -15.34 -6.11 1.23
N THR A 254 -14.71 -6.94 2.06
CA THR A 254 -13.72 -7.91 1.61
C THR A 254 -13.93 -9.30 2.22
N SER A 255 -13.30 -10.30 1.62
CA SER A 255 -13.19 -11.65 2.15
C SER A 255 -11.74 -12.10 2.08
N VAL A 256 -11.17 -12.42 3.24
CA VAL A 256 -9.77 -12.82 3.36
C VAL A 256 -9.64 -14.31 3.66
N THR A 257 -8.63 -14.93 3.05
CA THR A 257 -8.23 -16.31 3.33
C THR A 257 -6.71 -16.46 3.35
N VAL A 258 -6.23 -17.46 4.09
CA VAL A 258 -4.81 -17.84 4.18
C VAL A 258 -4.70 -19.29 3.67
N PRO A 259 -4.60 -19.50 2.34
CA PRO A 259 -4.70 -20.85 1.75
C PRO A 259 -3.48 -21.72 2.04
N SER A 260 -2.33 -21.11 2.34
CA SER A 260 -1.09 -21.76 2.74
C SER A 260 -0.32 -20.90 3.72
N SER A 261 0.75 -21.42 4.32
CA SER A 261 1.61 -20.68 5.26
C SER A 261 2.44 -19.59 4.61
N SER A 262 2.30 -19.31 3.32
CA SER A 262 3.04 -18.25 2.61
C SER A 262 2.14 -17.42 1.70
N GLU A 263 0.83 -17.49 1.90
CA GLU A 263 -0.16 -16.80 1.07
C GLU A 263 -1.21 -16.09 1.90
N VAL A 264 -1.63 -14.92 1.44
CA VAL A 264 -2.80 -14.19 1.93
C VAL A 264 -3.59 -13.73 0.70
N VAL A 265 -4.87 -14.10 0.63
CA VAL A 265 -5.76 -13.70 -0.46
C VAL A 265 -6.80 -12.75 0.10
N VAL A 266 -6.84 -11.53 -0.42
CA VAL A 266 -7.84 -10.52 -0.10
C VAL A 266 -8.71 -10.26 -1.32
N LYS A 267 -10.02 -10.50 -1.21
CA LYS A 267 -10.97 -10.33 -2.31
C LYS A 267 -12.03 -9.29 -1.96
N TYR A 268 -12.31 -8.37 -2.88
CA TYR A 268 -13.44 -7.44 -2.78
C TYR A 268 -14.80 -8.18 -2.94
N VAL A 269 -15.83 -7.79 -2.18
CA VAL A 269 -17.20 -8.40 -2.22
C VAL A 269 -18.36 -7.46 -2.53
#